data_AF-A0A957ES32-F1
#
_entry.id   AF-A0A957ES32-F1
#
_cell.length_a   1.000
_cell.length_b   1.000
_cell.length_c   1.000
_cell.angle_alpha   90.00
_cell.angle_beta   90.00
_cell.angle_gamma   90.00
#
_symmetry.space_group_name_H-M   'P 1'
#
loop_
_entity.id
_entity.type
_entity.pdbx_description
1 polymer ?
#
loop_
_entity_poly.entity_id
_entity_poly.type
_entity_poly.pdbx_seq_one_letter_code
_entity_poly.pdbx_strand_id
1 'polypeptide(L)'
;MISFNWLRDRQTYRDFLWIALLGLAVQGFWALRLQHPSYFDAYYYTDNAQRLADGDGLTEEIVWIYLDAPDSLPAPSFTYWMPLTSLLGAVGYWLSGTWRGGQLPFWLLAGLLPWLGYAISWQLTMALPLPSRRRQARTAALFT
;
A
#
# COMPACT_ATOMS: atom_id res chain seq x y z
N MET A 1 -17.22 -19.08 -1.61
CA MET A 1 -17.14 -18.15 -2.77
C MET A 1 -17.64 -16.79 -2.33
N ILE A 2 -16.83 -15.74 -2.46
CA ILE A 2 -17.24 -14.36 -2.22
C ILE A 2 -18.21 -13.98 -3.35
N SER A 3 -19.51 -13.85 -3.06
CA SER A 3 -20.50 -13.44 -4.04
C SER A 3 -20.67 -11.92 -4.01
N PHE A 4 -20.39 -11.27 -5.14
CA PHE A 4 -20.53 -9.81 -5.32
C PHE A 4 -21.95 -9.39 -5.74
N ASN A 5 -22.97 -10.24 -5.53
CA ASN A 5 -24.36 -9.98 -5.93
C ASN A 5 -24.97 -8.70 -5.32
N TRP A 6 -24.36 -8.14 -4.27
CA TRP A 6 -24.75 -6.90 -3.62
C TRP A 6 -24.39 -5.62 -4.41
N LEU A 7 -23.54 -5.70 -5.46
CA LEU A 7 -23.28 -4.56 -6.36
C LEU A 7 -24.50 -4.19 -7.23
N ARG A 8 -25.58 -4.99 -7.20
CA ARG A 8 -26.85 -4.69 -7.89
C ARG A 8 -27.57 -3.47 -7.32
N ASP A 9 -27.36 -3.17 -6.04
CA ASP A 9 -27.91 -1.95 -5.46
C ASP A 9 -27.07 -0.74 -5.89
N ARG A 10 -27.68 0.18 -6.63
CA ARG A 10 -27.03 1.38 -7.17
C ARG A 10 -26.40 2.24 -6.09
N GLN A 11 -26.98 2.32 -4.89
CA GLN A 11 -26.49 3.20 -3.84
C GLN A 11 -25.31 2.57 -3.09
N THR A 12 -25.34 1.27 -2.83
CA THR A 12 -24.21 0.52 -2.29
C THR A 12 -23.02 0.55 -3.25
N TYR A 13 -23.27 0.39 -4.56
CA TYR A 13 -22.23 0.52 -5.58
C TYR A 13 -21.62 1.93 -5.60
N ARG A 14 -22.47 2.97 -5.54
CA ARG A 14 -22.00 4.36 -5.46
C ARG A 14 -21.15 4.59 -4.22
N ASP A 15 -21.57 4.13 -3.05
CA ASP A 15 -20.80 4.27 -1.82
C ASP A 15 -19.41 3.65 -1.97
N PHE A 16 -19.36 2.42 -2.50
CA PHE A 16 -18.12 1.69 -2.73
C PHE A 16 -17.15 2.44 -3.64
N LEU A 17 -17.63 2.96 -4.77
CA LEU A 17 -16.83 3.77 -5.68
C LEU A 17 -16.37 5.07 -5.03
N TRP A 18 -17.26 5.80 -4.36
CA TRP A 18 -16.91 7.08 -3.74
C TRP A 18 -15.90 6.92 -2.62
N ILE A 19 -15.99 5.86 -1.83
CA ILE A 19 -15.01 5.55 -0.77
C ILE A 19 -13.64 5.27 -1.38
N ALA A 20 -13.57 4.46 -2.44
CA ALA A 20 -12.30 4.21 -3.14
C ALA A 20 -11.70 5.49 -3.73
N LEU A 21 -12.51 6.27 -4.45
CA LEU A 21 -12.07 7.52 -5.07
C LEU A 21 -11.61 8.54 -4.03
N LEU A 22 -12.35 8.69 -2.92
CA LEU A 22 -11.99 9.61 -1.85
C LEU A 22 -10.70 9.16 -1.14
N GLY A 23 -10.55 7.87 -0.83
CA GLY A 23 -9.34 7.33 -0.23
C GLY A 23 -8.11 7.55 -1.13
N LEU A 24 -8.22 7.24 -2.42
CA LEU A 24 -7.18 7.50 -3.41
C LEU A 24 -6.87 8.99 -3.56
N ALA A 25 -7.87 9.87 -3.54
CA ALA A 25 -7.68 11.31 -3.63
C ALA A 25 -6.95 11.88 -2.40
N VAL A 26 -7.37 11.47 -1.19
CA VAL A 26 -6.74 11.90 0.07
C VAL A 26 -5.30 11.42 0.14
N GLN A 27 -5.04 10.15 -0.17
CA GLN A 27 -3.66 9.64 -0.17
C GLN A 27 -2.84 10.23 -1.33
N GLY A 28 -3.47 10.48 -2.48
CA GLY A 28 -2.84 11.11 -3.63
C GLY A 28 -2.37 12.54 -3.33
N PHE A 29 -3.16 13.30 -2.58
CA PHE A 29 -2.77 14.63 -2.10
C PHE A 29 -1.44 14.60 -1.34
N TRP A 30 -1.25 13.63 -0.44
CA TRP A 30 0.01 13.47 0.29
C TRP A 30 1.12 12.90 -0.58
N ALA A 31 0.83 11.87 -1.36
CA ALA A 31 1.79 11.21 -2.23
C ALA A 31 2.46 12.21 -3.21
N LEU A 32 1.67 13.10 -3.81
CA LEU A 32 2.16 14.11 -4.76
C LEU A 32 3.11 15.15 -4.13
N ARG A 33 3.06 15.34 -2.81
CA ARG A 33 3.93 16.26 -2.08
C ARG A 33 5.28 15.64 -1.75
N LEU A 34 5.34 14.31 -1.61
CA LEU A 34 6.58 13.58 -1.34
C LEU A 34 7.42 13.51 -2.61
N GLN A 35 8.56 14.21 -2.62
CA GLN A 35 9.54 14.12 -3.71
C GLN A 35 10.57 13.01 -3.50
N HIS A 36 10.66 12.48 -2.29
CA HIS A 36 11.60 11.46 -1.85
C HIS A 36 11.03 10.74 -0.61
N PRO A 37 11.63 9.62 -0.17
CA PRO A 37 11.27 8.98 1.09
C PRO A 37 11.31 9.96 2.27
N SER A 38 10.38 9.83 3.21
CA SER A 38 10.18 10.81 4.31
C SER A 38 10.96 10.50 5.58
N TYR A 39 11.43 9.26 5.77
CA TYR A 39 12.18 8.83 6.95
C TYR A 39 13.15 7.71 6.58
N PHE A 40 14.01 7.37 7.53
CA PHE A 40 15.15 6.49 7.31
C PHE A 40 14.78 5.08 6.80
N ASP A 41 13.81 4.40 7.40
CA ASP A 41 13.42 3.06 6.91
C ASP A 41 12.73 3.13 5.54
N ALA A 42 12.07 4.25 5.22
CA ALA A 42 11.55 4.44 3.87
C ALA A 42 12.70 4.56 2.85
N TYR A 43 13.81 5.21 3.19
CA TYR A 43 15.02 5.21 2.37
C TYR A 43 15.57 3.80 2.22
N TYR A 44 15.65 3.02 3.30
CA TYR A 44 16.10 1.63 3.28
C TYR A 44 15.35 0.78 2.26
N TYR A 45 14.02 0.77 2.34
CA TYR A 45 13.22 -0.03 1.41
C TYR A 45 13.27 0.53 -0.02
N THR A 46 13.42 1.85 -0.18
CA THR A 46 13.48 2.49 -1.49
C THR A 46 14.78 2.16 -2.22
N ASP A 47 15.92 2.22 -1.53
CA ASP A 47 17.23 1.88 -2.10
C ASP A 47 17.26 0.41 -2.53
N ASN A 48 16.84 -0.50 -1.65
CA ASN A 48 16.75 -1.92 -1.97
C ASN A 48 15.73 -2.22 -3.09
N ALA A 49 14.66 -1.43 -3.22
CA ALA A 49 13.71 -1.56 -4.33
C ALA A 49 14.32 -1.17 -5.67
N GLN A 50 15.16 -0.12 -5.70
CA GLN A 50 15.89 0.31 -6.89
C GLN A 50 16.90 -0.77 -7.31
N ARG A 51 17.72 -1.26 -6.37
CA ARG A 51 18.67 -2.35 -6.61
C ARG A 51 18.02 -3.62 -7.16
N LEU A 52 16.88 -4.01 -6.59
CA LEU A 52 16.08 -5.12 -7.11
C LEU A 52 15.59 -4.87 -8.54
N ALA A 53 15.15 -3.65 -8.85
CA ALA A 53 14.69 -3.28 -10.20
C ALA A 53 15.84 -3.25 -11.22
N ASP A 54 17.05 -2.88 -10.77
CA ASP A 54 18.27 -2.81 -11.58
C ASP A 54 18.93 -4.18 -11.80
N GLY A 55 18.51 -5.21 -11.04
CA GLY A 55 18.98 -6.58 -11.17
C GLY A 55 20.11 -6.98 -10.22
N ASP A 56 20.43 -6.13 -9.24
CA ASP A 56 21.50 -6.37 -8.24
C ASP A 56 21.08 -7.34 -7.12
N GLY A 57 19.86 -7.89 -7.20
CA GLY A 57 19.32 -8.86 -6.26
C GLY A 57 19.01 -8.28 -4.88
N LEU A 58 18.93 -9.16 -3.88
CA LEU A 58 18.67 -8.77 -2.49
C LEU A 58 19.98 -8.30 -1.83
N THR A 59 20.53 -7.19 -2.30
CA THR A 59 21.76 -6.59 -1.77
C THR A 59 21.55 -5.11 -1.40
N GLU A 60 22.30 -4.62 -0.42
CA GLU A 60 22.28 -3.21 0.04
C GLU A 60 23.67 -2.56 -0.01
N GLU A 61 23.71 -1.27 -0.38
CA GLU A 61 24.92 -0.42 -0.40
C GLU A 61 25.00 0.52 0.81
N ILE A 62 24.14 0.30 1.80
CA ILE A 62 24.01 1.14 2.97
C ILE A 62 24.00 0.28 4.22
N VAL A 63 24.68 0.76 5.27
CA VAL A 63 24.52 0.20 6.61
C VAL A 63 23.30 0.86 7.23
N TRP A 64 22.17 0.14 7.27
CA TRP A 64 20.91 0.66 7.83
C TRP A 64 21.01 0.86 9.35
N ILE A 65 21.47 -0.14 10.09
CA ILE A 65 21.70 -0.01 11.53
C ILE A 65 22.96 -0.78 11.91
N TYR A 66 23.74 -0.26 12.86
CA TYR A 66 24.99 -0.89 13.33
C TYR A 66 24.75 -2.11 14.24
N LEU A 67 23.74 -2.93 13.90
CA LEU A 67 23.55 -4.27 14.46
C LEU A 67 24.45 -5.30 13.76
N ASP A 68 24.86 -4.99 12.52
CA ASP A 68 25.78 -5.78 11.73
C ASP A 68 27.02 -4.95 11.37
N ALA A 69 28.16 -5.61 11.19
CA ALA A 69 29.44 -5.00 10.83
C ALA A 69 29.95 -5.65 9.54
N PRO A 70 29.32 -5.36 8.38
CA PRO A 70 29.70 -6.00 7.13
C PRO A 70 31.14 -5.63 6.75
N ASP A 71 31.92 -6.62 6.31
CA ASP A 71 33.32 -6.42 5.89
C ASP A 71 33.44 -5.52 4.65
N SER A 72 32.40 -5.49 3.80
CA SER A 72 32.33 -4.67 2.58
C SER A 72 30.89 -4.49 2.11
N LEU A 73 30.69 -3.55 1.17
CA LEU A 73 29.43 -3.33 0.47
C LEU A 73 29.62 -3.60 -1.04
N PRO A 74 28.58 -4.07 -1.75
CA PRO A 74 27.25 -4.37 -1.25
C PRO A 74 27.21 -5.64 -0.37
N ALA A 75 26.34 -5.62 0.65
CA ALA A 75 26.10 -6.73 1.56
C ALA A 75 24.71 -7.35 1.32
N PRO A 76 24.42 -8.56 1.86
CA PRO A 76 23.06 -9.09 1.82
C PRO A 76 22.08 -8.16 2.53
N SER A 77 20.98 -7.83 1.86
CA SER A 77 19.90 -7.02 2.44
C SER A 77 18.87 -7.88 3.18
N PHE A 78 17.94 -7.22 3.89
CA PHE A 78 16.81 -7.88 4.57
C PHE A 78 17.22 -8.91 5.65
N THR A 79 18.40 -8.74 6.23
CA THR A 79 18.89 -9.57 7.34
C THR A 79 18.10 -9.32 8.63
N TYR A 80 17.48 -8.15 8.75
CA TYR A 80 16.63 -7.77 9.89
C TYR A 80 15.14 -7.68 9.55
N TRP A 81 14.78 -7.03 8.44
CA TRP A 81 13.39 -6.86 8.02
C TRP A 81 13.05 -7.67 6.77
N MET A 82 11.80 -8.13 6.66
CA MET A 82 11.33 -8.91 5.50
C MET A 82 11.24 -8.06 4.20
N PRO A 83 11.45 -8.64 3.02
CA PRO A 83 11.67 -7.90 1.76
C PRO A 83 10.41 -7.40 1.05
N LEU A 84 9.20 -7.72 1.54
CA LEU A 84 7.95 -7.50 0.80
C LEU A 84 7.78 -6.05 0.33
N THR A 85 8.13 -5.08 1.18
CA THR A 85 8.04 -3.65 0.84
C THR A 85 8.90 -3.32 -0.37
N SER A 86 10.18 -3.72 -0.39
CA SER A 86 11.04 -3.45 -1.54
C SER A 86 10.66 -4.24 -2.77
N LEU A 87 10.15 -5.47 -2.64
CA LEU A 87 9.63 -6.24 -3.77
C LEU A 87 8.46 -5.53 -4.46
N LEU A 88 7.54 -4.94 -3.67
CA LEU A 88 6.45 -4.14 -4.22
C LEU A 88 6.97 -2.86 -4.89
N GLY A 89 7.87 -2.13 -4.23
CA GLY A 89 8.48 -0.92 -4.79
C GLY A 89 9.25 -1.20 -6.08
N ALA A 90 9.95 -2.34 -6.16
CA ALA A 90 10.75 -2.76 -7.31
C ALA A 90 9.90 -2.92 -8.57
N VAL A 91 8.64 -3.39 -8.46
CA VAL A 91 7.73 -3.43 -9.61
C VAL A 91 7.51 -2.03 -10.20
N GLY A 92 7.34 -1.03 -9.34
CA GLY A 92 7.14 0.37 -9.75
C GLY A 92 8.39 1.02 -10.36
N TYR A 93 9.56 0.72 -9.79
CA TYR A 93 10.84 1.15 -10.35
C TYR A 93 11.15 0.44 -11.67
N TRP A 94 10.92 -0.87 -11.77
CA TRP A 94 11.11 -1.63 -13.00
C TRP A 94 10.27 -1.09 -14.18
N LEU A 95 9.04 -0.64 -13.91
CA LEU A 95 8.14 -0.09 -14.93
C LEU A 95 8.48 1.35 -15.36
N SER A 96 9.11 2.16 -14.50
CA SER A 96 9.23 3.61 -14.76
C SER A 96 10.62 4.20 -14.55
N GLY A 97 11.48 3.55 -13.77
CA GLY A 97 12.76 4.07 -13.29
C GLY A 97 12.64 5.25 -12.32
N THR A 98 11.44 5.56 -11.80
CA THR A 98 11.21 6.80 -11.03
C THR A 98 10.72 6.54 -9.61
N TRP A 99 11.02 7.49 -8.71
CA TRP A 99 10.42 7.56 -7.37
C TRP A 99 8.90 7.43 -7.40
N ARG A 100 8.23 8.12 -8.34
CA ARG A 100 6.77 8.08 -8.47
C ARG A 100 6.26 6.69 -8.82
N GLY A 101 6.98 5.94 -9.67
CA GLY A 101 6.65 4.56 -9.95
C GLY A 101 6.82 3.68 -8.72
N GLY A 102 7.96 3.76 -8.03
CA GLY A 102 8.20 3.02 -6.80
C GLY A 102 7.18 3.33 -5.68
N GLN A 103 6.65 4.57 -5.65
CA GLN A 103 5.62 5.01 -4.71
C GLN A 103 4.21 4.49 -5.04
N LEU A 104 3.92 4.21 -6.32
CA LEU A 104 2.58 3.91 -6.83
C LEU A 104 1.89 2.73 -6.10
N PRO A 105 2.55 1.58 -5.84
CA PRO A 105 1.92 0.46 -5.13
C PRO A 105 1.46 0.86 -3.72
N PHE A 106 2.25 1.67 -3.01
CA PHE A 106 1.93 2.11 -1.66
C PHE A 106 0.79 3.12 -1.62
N TRP A 107 0.73 4.02 -2.60
CA TRP A 107 -0.42 4.92 -2.75
C TRP A 107 -1.72 4.13 -2.99
N LEU A 108 -1.68 3.11 -3.84
CA LEU A 108 -2.84 2.24 -4.08
C LEU A 108 -3.23 1.48 -2.82
N LEU A 109 -2.28 0.85 -2.14
CA LEU A 109 -2.53 0.09 -0.90
C LEU A 109 -3.14 0.99 0.19
N ALA A 110 -2.54 2.15 0.44
CA ALA A 110 -3.03 3.08 1.45
C ALA A 110 -4.39 3.70 1.06
N GLY A 111 -4.58 4.07 -0.21
CA GLY A 111 -5.81 4.71 -0.69
C GLY A 111 -7.00 3.75 -0.75
N LEU A 112 -6.76 2.44 -0.88
CA LEU A 112 -7.80 1.41 -0.91
C LEU A 112 -8.09 0.79 0.47
N LEU A 113 -7.42 1.20 1.54
CA LEU A 113 -7.71 0.75 2.90
C LEU A 113 -9.17 1.04 3.33
N PRO A 114 -9.71 2.27 3.18
CA PRO A 114 -11.12 2.54 3.50
C PRO A 114 -12.11 1.69 2.71
N TRP A 115 -11.77 1.41 1.45
CA TRP A 115 -12.55 0.55 0.56
C TRP A 115 -12.57 -0.90 1.07
N LEU A 116 -11.42 -1.40 1.52
CA LEU A 116 -11.31 -2.74 2.11
C LEU A 116 -12.08 -2.83 3.42
N GLY A 117 -11.99 -1.81 4.28
CA GLY A 117 -12.77 -1.69 5.52
C GLY A 117 -14.28 -1.72 5.26
N TYR A 118 -14.75 -1.00 4.23
CA TYR A 118 -16.14 -1.10 3.77
C TYR A 118 -16.50 -2.52 3.35
N ALA A 119 -15.68 -3.14 2.49
CA ALA A 119 -15.95 -4.46 1.91
C ALA A 119 -16.06 -5.55 2.99
N ILE A 120 -15.12 -5.54 3.95
CA ILE A 120 -15.10 -6.50 5.06
C ILE A 120 -16.30 -6.26 5.97
N SER A 121 -16.55 -5.02 6.41
CA SER A 121 -17.70 -4.69 7.25
C SER A 121 -19.02 -5.07 6.57
N TRP A 122 -19.16 -4.80 5.28
CA TRP A 122 -20.32 -5.21 4.49
C TRP A 122 -20.53 -6.72 4.51
N GLN A 123 -19.47 -7.52 4.38
CA GLN A 123 -19.56 -8.99 4.44
C GLN A 123 -19.94 -9.48 5.84
N LEU A 124 -19.32 -8.94 6.89
CA LEU A 124 -19.57 -9.36 8.27
C LEU A 124 -20.98 -9.01 8.77
N THR A 125 -21.59 -7.96 8.23
CA THR A 125 -22.88 -7.42 8.70
C THR A 125 -24.06 -7.87 7.83
N MET A 126 -23.91 -8.99 7.11
CA MET A 126 -24.90 -9.48 6.14
C MET A 126 -26.28 -9.79 6.73
N ALA A 127 -26.35 -10.12 8.03
CA ALA A 127 -27.59 -10.43 8.72
C ALA A 127 -28.41 -9.18 9.11
N LEU A 128 -27.82 -7.98 9.01
CA LEU A 128 -28.50 -6.74 9.37
C LEU A 128 -29.41 -6.23 8.24
N PRO A 129 -30.50 -5.50 8.59
CA PRO A 129 -31.28 -4.75 7.61
C PRO A 129 -30.38 -3.78 6.81
N LEU A 130 -30.66 -3.61 5.52
CA LEU A 130 -29.86 -2.80 4.60
C LEU A 130 -29.48 -1.40 5.13
N PRO A 131 -30.37 -0.61 5.77
CA PRO A 131 -30.01 0.71 6.29
C PRO A 131 -28.93 0.65 7.38
N SER A 132 -29.04 -0.29 8.32
CA SER A 132 -28.08 -0.48 9.41
C SER A 132 -26.76 -1.03 8.88
N ARG A 133 -26.83 -1.97 7.94
CA ARG A 133 -25.66 -2.55 7.26
C ARG A 133 -24.82 -1.48 6.56
N ARG A 134 -25.46 -0.59 5.78
CA ARG A 134 -24.76 0.53 5.11
C ARG A 134 -24.12 1.47 6.09
N ARG A 135 -24.81 1.83 7.18
CA ARG A 135 -24.25 2.71 8.21
C ARG A 135 -22.98 2.10 8.79
N GLN A 136 -23.00 0.83 9.19
CA GLN A 136 -21.82 0.15 9.74
C GLN A 136 -20.68 0.03 8.73
N ALA A 137 -20.97 -0.26 7.46
CA ALA A 137 -19.93 -0.32 6.43
C ALA A 137 -19.28 1.04 6.15
N ARG A 138 -20.09 2.12 6.10
CA ARG A 138 -19.57 3.50 5.98
C ARG A 138 -18.75 3.92 7.19
N THR A 139 -19.21 3.57 8.40
CA THR A 139 -18.47 3.83 9.63
C THR A 139 -17.12 3.10 9.61
N ALA A 140 -17.08 1.84 9.20
CA ALA A 140 -15.82 1.10 9.08
C ALA A 140 -14.84 1.78 8.10
N ALA A 141 -15.32 2.20 6.94
CA ALA A 141 -14.51 2.93 5.97
C ALA A 141 -13.96 4.27 6.53
N LEU A 142 -14.75 4.98 7.35
CA LEU A 142 -14.33 6.26 7.94
C LEU A 142 -13.22 6.09 8.98
N PHE A 143 -13.20 4.96 9.70
CA PHE A 143 -12.23 4.67 10.76
C PHE A 143 -11.08 3.76 10.31
N THR A 144 -10.93 3.56 8.99
CA THR A 144 -9.74 2.92 8.41
C THR A 144 -8.84 3.99 7.81
#